data_AF-A0A962Q766-F1
#
_entry.id   AF-A0A962Q766-F1
#
_cell.length_a   1.000
_cell.length_b   1.000
_cell.length_c   1.000
_cell.angle_alpha   90.00
_cell.angle_beta   90.00
_cell.angle_gamma   90.00
#
_symmetry.space_group_name_H-M   'P 1'
#
loop_
_entity.id
_entity.type
_entity.pdbx_description
1 polymer ?
#
loop_
_entity_poly.entity_id
_entity_poly.type
_entity_poly.pdbx_seq_one_letter_code
_entity_poly.pdbx_strand_id
1 'polypeptide(L)' 'TREARYAVFHEAETLLMEQMPIIPVFTYTSKHLIHPSVNGMPPNLMDWANFKYVWLDRDWRASEAGD' A
#
# COMPACT_ATOMS: atom_id res chain seq x y z
N THR A 1 -13.60 4.29 22.66
CA THR A 1 -12.13 4.26 22.58
C THR A 1 -11.70 3.52 21.31
N ARG A 2 -10.41 3.51 20.95
CA ARG A 2 -9.92 2.76 19.76
C ARG A 2 -10.22 1.26 19.87
N GLU A 3 -10.09 0.71 21.07
CA GLU A 3 -10.38 -0.69 21.39
C GLU A 3 -11.85 -1.05 21.17
N ALA A 4 -12.78 -0.23 21.67
CA ALA A 4 -14.22 -0.46 21.47
C ALA A 4 -14.60 -0.51 19.98
N ARG A 5 -13.97 0.33 19.13
CA ARG A 5 -14.19 0.29 17.68
C ARG A 5 -13.65 -0.99 17.05
N TYR A 6 -12.47 -1.46 17.49
CA TYR A 6 -11.89 -2.69 16.98
C TYR A 6 -12.68 -3.93 17.40
N ALA A 7 -13.28 -3.93 18.59
CA ALA A 7 -14.18 -5.00 19.01
C ALA A 7 -15.38 -5.13 18.05
N VAL A 8 -16.00 -4.01 17.66
CA VAL A 8 -17.12 -4.01 16.70
C VAL A 8 -16.68 -4.48 15.31
N PHE A 9 -15.51 -4.07 14.83
CA PHE A 9 -15.00 -4.58 13.54
C PHE A 9 -14.69 -6.07 13.57
N HIS A 10 -14.20 -6.57 14.70
CA HIS A 10 -13.96 -8.00 14.87
C HIS A 10 -15.26 -8.80 14.82
N GLU A 11 -16.31 -8.35 15.52
CA GLU A 11 -17.64 -8.96 15.47
C GLU A 11 -18.21 -8.98 14.03
N ALA A 12 -18.08 -7.87 13.30
CA ALA A 12 -18.52 -7.78 11.91
C ALA A 12 -17.75 -8.73 10.98
N GLU A 13 -16.43 -8.85 11.16
CA GLU A 13 -15.59 -9.79 10.41
C GLU A 13 -15.99 -11.25 10.70
N THR A 14 -16.23 -11.60 11.97
CA THR A 14 -16.71 -12.92 12.36
C THR A 14 -18.05 -13.25 11.69
N LEU A 15 -19.01 -12.32 11.71
CA LEU A 15 -20.31 -12.53 11.08
C LEU A 15 -20.19 -12.74 9.56
N LEU A 16 -19.30 -12.00 8.89
CA LEU A 16 -19.02 -12.18 7.46
C LEU A 16 -18.43 -13.57 7.15
N MET A 17 -17.58 -14.09 8.03
CA MET A 17 -17.00 -15.43 7.87
C MET A 17 -18.01 -16.55 8.17
N GLU A 18 -18.89 -16.37 9.15
CA GLU A 18 -19.93 -17.36 9.49
C GLU A 18 -21.01 -17.45 8.40
N GLN A 19 -21.45 -16.31 7.88
CA GLN A 19 -22.51 -16.26 6.87
C GLN A 19 -21.99 -16.51 5.44
N MET A 20 -20.69 -16.33 5.21
CA MET A 20 -20.02 -16.40 3.89
C MET A 20 -20.79 -15.78 2.71
N PRO A 21 -21.42 -14.59 2.83
CA PRO A 21 -22.13 -13.98 1.70
C PRO A 21 -21.16 -13.54 0.58
N ILE A 22 -19.89 -13.30 0.93
CA ILE A 22 -18.79 -12.95 0.03
C ILE A 22 -17.56 -13.73 0.48
N ILE A 23 -16.87 -14.39 -0.45
CA ILE A 23 -15.67 -15.20 -0.17
C ILE A 23 -14.43 -14.36 -0.53
N PRO A 24 -13.58 -13.97 0.45
CA PRO A 24 -12.31 -13.32 0.17
C PRO A 24 -11.33 -14.34 -0.44
N VAL A 25 -10.79 -14.04 -1.63
CA VAL A 25 -9.80 -14.93 -2.30
C VAL A 25 -8.39 -14.40 -2.13
N PHE A 26 -8.18 -13.09 -2.28
CA PHE A 26 -6.89 -12.43 -2.09
C PHE A 26 -7.07 -10.92 -1.88
N THR A 27 -6.07 -10.29 -1.28
CA THR A 27 -5.92 -8.83 -1.27
C THR A 27 -4.98 -8.41 -2.40
N TYR A 28 -5.35 -7.36 -3.13
CA TYR A 28 -4.54 -6.88 -4.24
C TYR A 28 -3.20 -6.33 -3.75
N THR A 29 -2.14 -6.59 -4.52
CA THR A 29 -0.83 -5.95 -4.34
C THR A 29 -0.61 -4.97 -5.47
N SER A 30 -0.13 -3.78 -5.14
CA SER A 30 0.27 -2.79 -6.13
C SER A 30 1.72 -3.00 -6.54
N LYS A 31 1.98 -2.93 -7.85
CA LYS A 31 3.33 -2.96 -8.42
C LYS A 31 3.59 -1.61 -9.08
N HIS A 32 4.65 -0.92 -8.66
CA HIS A 32 5.04 0.36 -9.23
C HIS A 32 6.36 0.23 -9.98
N LEU A 33 6.39 0.73 -11.20
CA LEU A 33 7.65 1.00 -11.91
C LEU A 33 8.05 2.44 -11.58
N ILE A 34 8.99 2.58 -10.65
CA ILE A 34 9.45 3.87 -10.17
C ILE A 34 10.82 4.13 -10.78
N HIS A 35 10.95 5.28 -11.46
CA HIS A 35 12.23 5.68 -12.03
C HIS A 35 13.26 5.90 -10.90
N PRO A 36 14.53 5.46 -11.02
CA PRO A 36 15.47 5.48 -9.89
C PRO A 36 15.83 6.87 -9.36
N SER A 37 15.56 7.94 -10.12
CA SER A 37 15.70 9.32 -9.62
C SER A 37 14.58 9.74 -8.65
N VAL A 38 13.48 9.01 -8.57
CA VAL A 38 12.31 9.37 -7.75
C VAL A 38 12.57 8.98 -6.29
N ASN A 39 12.46 9.96 -5.41
CA ASN A 39 12.63 9.81 -3.97
C ASN A 39 11.38 10.26 -3.21
N GLY A 40 11.21 9.77 -1.98
CA GLY A 40 10.11 10.18 -1.09
C GLY A 40 8.75 9.53 -1.39
N MET A 41 8.73 8.42 -2.13
CA MET A 41 7.51 7.67 -2.48
C MET A 41 7.54 6.23 -1.90
N PRO A 42 7.34 6.06 -0.58
CA PRO A 42 7.29 4.73 0.02
C PRO A 42 5.98 3.99 -0.31
N PRO A 43 6.01 2.65 -0.44
CA PRO A 43 4.80 1.86 -0.59
C PRO A 43 3.95 1.95 0.68
N ASN A 44 2.62 1.92 0.53
CA ASN A 44 1.69 1.91 1.65
C ASN A 44 0.44 1.09 1.33
N LEU A 45 -0.29 0.69 2.38
CA LEU A 45 -1.46 -0.20 2.27
C LEU A 45 -2.57 0.37 1.36
N MET A 46 -2.73 1.70 1.35
CA MET A 46 -3.78 2.37 0.57
C MET A 46 -3.34 2.70 -0.85
N ASP A 47 -2.10 2.38 -1.22
CA ASP A 47 -1.48 2.76 -2.48
C ASP A 47 -1.59 4.28 -2.79
N TRP A 48 -1.48 5.11 -1.75
CA TRP A 48 -1.65 6.55 -1.88
C TRP A 48 -0.30 7.29 -1.87
N ALA A 49 0.01 8.03 -2.94
CA ALA A 49 1.24 8.83 -3.03
C ALA A 49 1.03 10.26 -2.49
N ASN A 50 1.85 10.65 -1.51
CA ASN A 50 1.87 12.04 -1.02
C ASN A 50 2.90 12.87 -1.78
N PHE A 51 2.47 13.51 -2.88
CA PHE A 51 3.35 14.25 -3.78
C PHE A 51 4.06 15.44 -3.16
N LYS A 52 3.64 15.95 -2.00
CA LYS A 52 4.35 17.03 -1.29
C LYS A 52 5.78 16.65 -0.94
N TYR A 53 6.01 15.36 -0.66
CA TYR A 53 7.32 14.84 -0.23
C TYR A 53 8.05 14.09 -1.33
N VAL A 54 7.46 13.99 -2.52
CA VAL A 54 8.07 13.34 -3.68
C VAL A 54 8.96 14.35 -4.40
N TRP A 55 10.18 13.93 -4.71
CA TRP A 55 11.14 14.76 -5.44
C TRP A 55 12.03 13.92 -6.36
N LEU A 56 12.66 14.58 -7.33
CA LEU A 56 13.60 13.96 -8.26
C LEU A 56 15.02 14.33 -7.88
N ASP A 57 15.89 13.33 -7.79
CA ASP A 57 17.31 13.55 -7.71
C ASP A 57 17.83 14.18 -9.01
N ARG A 58 18.35 15.40 -8.89
CA ARG A 58 18.84 16.21 -10.00
C ARG A 58 20.18 15.71 -10.53
N ASP A 59 20.97 15.08 -9.67
CA ASP A 59 22.30 14.56 -10.01
C ASP A 59 22.24 13.08 -10.40
N TRP A 60 21.03 12.52 -10.49
CA TRP A 60 20.83 11.15 -10.93
C TRP A 60 21.46 10.94 -12.29
N ARG A 61 22.46 10.07 -12.32
CA ARG A 61 23.07 9.53 -13.54
C ARG A 61 22.71 8.05 -13.58
N ALA A 62 22.32 7.58 -14.76
CA ALA A 62 22.27 6.15 -15.00
C ALA A 62 23.69 5.61 -14.76
N SER A 63 23.90 4.92 -13.64
CA SER A 63 25.04 4.02 -13.55
C SER A 63 24.83 2.96 -14.63
N GLU A 64 25.89 2.62 -15.37
CA GLU A 64 25.94 1.55 -16.35
C GLU A 64 25.47 0.24 -15.70
N ALA A 65 24.16 0.01 -15.68
CA ALA A 65 23.52 -1.18 -15.13
C ALA A 65 22.94 -1.93 -16.33
N GLY A 66 23.85 -2.59 -17.04
CA GLY A 66 23.60 -3.36 -18.24
C GLY A 66 24.86 -4.11 -18.66
N ASP A 67 25.46 -4.84 -17.72
CA ASP A 67 26.36 -5.99 -17.95
C ASP A 67 25.92 -7.12 -17.00
#